data_AF-A0A1Q7ZMI3-F1
#
_entry.id   AF-A0A1Q7ZMI3-F1
#
_cell.length_a   1.000
_cell.length_b   1.000
_cell.length_c   1.000
_cell.angle_alpha   90.00
_cell.angle_beta   90.00
_cell.angle_gamma   90.00
#
_symmetry.space_group_name_H-M   'P 1'
#
loop_
_entity.id
_entity.type
_entity.pdbx_description
1 polymer ?
#
loop_
_entity_poly.entity_id
_entity_poly.type
_entity_poly.pdbx_seq_one_letter_code
_entity_poly.pdbx_strand_id
1 'polypeptide(L)'
;MTNPKQNKDALGKGIRSLLQSIDTDLKTSSGQLKTAIVENATGINRIPVDDIETNPKQPRRDFDEQTLNELTESVRLHDIIQPVTVSKLPSGKYRLITGERRWRAAKMAGLTDIPAYVRQANDAQLLELALLENLQREDLNAMEISLSYKRMMEELNYTQEQVAERMGKDRSTVANFIRLLKLPPDIQLAVRNGELSMGHARALVNVDTIDKQLFIFKEIREKGLSVRQTETLVRNIYKQSGAVKKASKSGLSP
;
A
#
# COMPACT_ATOMS: atom_id res chain seq x y z
N MET A 1 47.85 3.30 -48.18
CA MET A 1 47.18 2.56 -47.07
C MET A 1 46.08 3.45 -46.52
N THR A 2 44.85 3.28 -46.98
CA THR A 2 43.68 4.07 -46.55
C THR A 2 42.67 3.13 -45.89
N ASN A 3 42.52 3.29 -44.58
CA ASN A 3 41.66 2.46 -43.74
C ASN A 3 40.18 2.87 -43.92
N PRO A 4 39.24 1.97 -44.24
CA PRO A 4 37.83 2.33 -44.37
C PRO A 4 37.21 2.54 -42.98
N LYS A 5 36.66 3.73 -42.74
CA LYS A 5 35.89 4.05 -41.51
C LYS A 5 34.63 3.17 -41.45
N GLN A 6 34.59 2.28 -40.47
CA GLN A 6 33.42 1.45 -40.17
C GLN A 6 32.24 2.32 -39.73
N ASN A 7 31.11 2.09 -40.39
CA ASN A 7 29.84 2.79 -40.27
C ASN A 7 29.10 2.36 -38.97
N LYS A 8 29.52 2.89 -37.81
CA LYS A 8 28.91 2.58 -36.50
C LYS A 8 27.55 3.25 -36.25
N ASP A 9 27.16 4.22 -37.08
CA ASP A 9 25.90 4.98 -36.93
C ASP A 9 24.66 4.30 -37.55
N ALA A 10 24.83 3.25 -38.34
CA ALA A 10 23.72 2.57 -39.00
C ALA A 10 22.97 1.58 -38.07
N LEU A 11 23.66 0.94 -37.13
CA LEU A 11 23.05 -0.04 -36.20
C LEU A 11 22.16 0.61 -35.12
N GLY A 12 22.35 1.90 -34.82
CA GLY A 12 21.59 2.60 -33.79
C GLY A 12 20.22 3.12 -34.22
N LYS A 13 19.96 3.25 -35.53
CA LYS A 13 18.71 3.82 -36.06
C LYS A 13 17.54 2.84 -36.01
N GLY A 14 17.78 1.55 -36.28
CA GLY A 14 16.75 0.52 -36.22
C GLY A 14 16.23 0.26 -34.80
N ILE A 15 17.13 0.21 -33.82
CA ILE A 15 16.75 0.00 -32.41
C ILE A 15 16.04 1.23 -31.84
N ARG A 16 16.48 2.47 -32.20
CA ARG A 16 15.75 3.69 -31.81
C ARG A 16 14.36 3.79 -32.43
N SER A 17 14.19 3.34 -33.68
CA SER A 17 12.87 3.29 -34.32
C SER A 17 11.94 2.31 -33.60
N LEU A 18 12.44 1.17 -33.13
CA LEU A 18 11.67 0.21 -32.34
C LEU A 18 11.31 0.74 -30.94
N LEU A 19 12.24 1.46 -30.29
CA LEU A 19 11.97 2.12 -29.01
C LEU A 19 10.97 3.28 -29.16
N GLN A 20 11.07 4.07 -30.24
CA GLN A 20 10.08 5.11 -30.55
C GLN A 20 8.72 4.54 -30.88
N SER A 21 8.64 3.42 -31.61
CA SER A 21 7.34 2.78 -31.90
C SER A 21 6.67 2.24 -30.64
N ILE A 22 7.44 1.67 -29.71
CA ILE A 22 6.94 1.25 -28.39
C ILE A 22 6.42 2.47 -27.61
N ASP A 23 7.14 3.59 -27.63
CA ASP A 23 6.72 4.81 -26.93
C ASP A 23 5.44 5.43 -27.53
N THR A 24 5.25 5.35 -28.86
CA THR A 24 4.01 5.76 -29.54
C THR A 24 2.84 4.79 -29.36
N ASP A 25 3.12 3.50 -29.15
CA ASP A 25 2.08 2.50 -28.86
C ASP A 25 1.60 2.56 -27.41
N LEU A 26 2.44 3.03 -26.50
CA LEU A 26 2.11 3.15 -25.08
C LEU A 26 1.44 4.50 -24.74
N LYS A 27 1.72 5.55 -25.52
CA LYS A 27 1.21 6.90 -25.29
C LYS A 27 0.10 7.27 -26.28
N THR A 28 -0.80 8.13 -25.85
CA THR A 28 -1.82 8.80 -26.66
C THR A 28 -1.18 9.94 -27.45
N SER A 29 -1.91 10.52 -28.42
CA SER A 29 -1.47 11.66 -29.21
C SER A 29 -1.10 12.90 -28.38
N SER A 30 -1.56 12.97 -27.12
CA SER A 30 -1.26 14.02 -26.14
C SER A 30 -0.07 13.70 -25.22
N GLY A 31 0.60 12.55 -25.39
CA GLY A 31 1.75 12.14 -24.59
C GLY A 31 1.42 11.48 -23.24
N GLN A 32 0.13 11.30 -22.91
CA GLN A 32 -0.35 10.55 -21.75
C GLN A 32 -0.36 9.05 -22.03
N LEU A 33 -0.23 8.18 -21.02
CA LEU A 33 -0.31 6.74 -21.24
C LEU A 33 -1.73 6.36 -21.69
N LYS A 34 -1.89 5.33 -22.52
CA LYS A 34 -3.25 4.86 -22.87
C LYS A 34 -3.95 4.32 -21.62
N THR A 35 -5.22 4.67 -21.42
CA THR A 35 -6.02 4.27 -20.24
C THR A 35 -5.99 2.77 -19.97
N ALA A 36 -6.06 1.95 -21.02
CA ALA A 36 -5.99 0.48 -20.90
C ALA A 36 -4.67 -0.01 -20.30
N ILE A 37 -3.55 0.70 -20.50
CA ILE A 37 -2.25 0.34 -19.93
C ILE A 37 -2.20 0.70 -18.45
N VAL A 38 -2.71 1.88 -18.10
CA VAL A 38 -2.84 2.31 -16.70
C VAL A 38 -3.71 1.32 -15.93
N GLU A 39 -4.90 1.00 -16.44
CA GLU A 39 -5.80 0.01 -15.85
C GLU A 39 -5.18 -1.38 -15.71
N ASN A 40 -4.40 -1.84 -16.70
CA ASN A 40 -3.72 -3.12 -16.59
C ASN A 40 -2.59 -3.12 -15.53
N ALA A 41 -1.94 -1.99 -15.28
CA ALA A 41 -0.83 -1.88 -14.33
C ALA A 41 -1.30 -1.52 -12.90
N THR A 42 -2.42 -0.81 -12.77
CA THR A 42 -2.96 -0.35 -11.49
C THR A 42 -4.24 -1.08 -11.06
N GLY A 43 -4.87 -1.82 -11.96
CA GLY A 43 -6.09 -2.58 -11.70
C GLY A 43 -5.91 -3.72 -10.71
N ILE A 44 -6.96 -3.96 -9.93
CA ILE A 44 -7.04 -5.05 -8.96
C ILE A 44 -7.83 -6.19 -9.59
N ASN A 45 -7.20 -7.36 -9.72
CA ASN A 45 -7.83 -8.57 -10.22
C ASN A 45 -7.96 -9.59 -9.09
N ARG A 46 -9.04 -10.38 -9.06
CA ARG A 46 -9.14 -11.52 -8.15
C ARG A 46 -8.48 -12.74 -8.78
N ILE A 47 -7.50 -13.31 -8.10
CA ILE A 47 -6.69 -14.43 -8.59
C ILE A 47 -6.90 -15.64 -7.66
N PRO A 48 -7.13 -16.84 -8.21
CA PRO A 48 -7.23 -18.05 -7.39
C PRO A 48 -6.00 -18.23 -6.50
N VAL A 49 -6.21 -18.54 -5.23
CA VAL A 49 -5.12 -18.66 -4.25
C VAL A 49 -4.13 -19.77 -4.63
N ASP A 50 -4.64 -20.83 -5.26
CA ASP A 50 -3.87 -22.00 -5.70
C ASP A 50 -3.04 -21.75 -6.98
N ASP A 51 -3.38 -20.70 -7.74
CA ASP A 51 -2.61 -20.29 -8.93
C ASP A 51 -1.41 -19.39 -8.57
N ILE A 52 -1.27 -19.00 -7.30
CA ILE A 52 -0.21 -18.14 -6.81
C ILE A 52 0.90 -18.98 -6.17
N GLU A 53 2.09 -18.88 -6.75
CA GLU A 53 3.30 -19.53 -6.27
C GLU A 53 4.20 -18.53 -5.54
N THR A 54 4.71 -18.89 -4.36
CA THR A 54 5.65 -18.05 -3.62
C THR A 54 7.05 -18.13 -4.22
N ASN A 55 7.84 -17.06 -4.05
CA ASN A 55 9.24 -17.09 -4.44
C ASN A 55 10.07 -17.83 -3.37
N PRO A 56 10.80 -18.92 -3.71
CA PRO A 56 11.62 -19.66 -2.75
C PRO A 56 12.74 -18.82 -2.11
N LYS A 57 13.10 -17.68 -2.72
CA LYS A 57 14.17 -16.79 -2.28
C LYS A 57 13.71 -15.67 -1.35
N GLN A 58 12.51 -15.76 -0.76
CA GLN A 58 12.04 -14.73 0.17
C GLN A 58 12.87 -14.74 1.47
N PRO A 59 13.42 -13.58 1.90
CA PRO A 59 14.32 -13.51 3.05
C PRO A 59 13.62 -13.70 4.40
N ARG A 60 12.30 -13.49 4.47
CA ARG A 60 11.53 -13.63 5.72
C ARG A 60 10.97 -15.05 5.83
N ARG A 61 11.63 -15.89 6.64
CA ARG A 61 11.23 -17.30 6.86
C ARG A 61 10.49 -17.50 8.19
N ASP A 62 10.79 -16.66 9.18
CA ASP A 62 10.14 -16.70 10.49
C ASP A 62 8.92 -15.78 10.52
N PHE A 63 7.75 -16.39 10.57
CA PHE A 63 6.49 -15.70 10.82
C PHE A 63 6.06 -16.05 12.23
N ASP A 64 5.83 -15.03 13.05
CA ASP A 64 5.16 -15.21 14.33
C ASP A 64 3.73 -15.73 14.08
N GLU A 65 3.50 -16.99 14.47
CA GLU A 65 2.24 -17.71 14.26
C GLU A 65 1.05 -16.97 14.88
N GLN A 66 1.25 -16.30 16.02
CA GLN A 66 0.18 -15.57 16.69
C GLN A 66 -0.31 -14.41 15.81
N THR A 67 0.61 -13.61 15.28
CA THR A 67 0.28 -12.49 14.37
C THR A 67 -0.27 -12.95 13.02
N LEU A 68 0.02 -14.18 12.60
CA LEU A 68 -0.53 -14.76 11.37
C LEU A 68 -1.97 -15.24 11.59
N ASN A 69 -2.27 -15.84 12.75
CA ASN A 69 -3.61 -16.24 13.14
C ASN A 69 -4.55 -15.04 13.28
N GLU A 70 -4.10 -13.96 13.92
CA GLU A 70 -4.86 -12.70 14.00
C GLU A 70 -5.17 -12.14 12.61
N LEU A 71 -4.20 -12.15 11.70
CA LEU A 71 -4.42 -11.73 10.31
C LEU A 71 -5.38 -12.69 9.57
N THR A 72 -5.33 -13.98 9.86
CA THR A 72 -6.21 -14.99 9.26
C THR A 72 -7.66 -14.76 9.66
N GLU A 73 -7.94 -14.50 10.94
CA GLU A 73 -9.29 -14.16 11.40
C GLU A 73 -9.76 -12.85 10.79
N SER A 74 -8.90 -11.84 10.72
CA SER A 74 -9.21 -10.60 10.01
C SER A 74 -9.56 -10.82 8.54
N VAL A 75 -8.79 -11.64 7.82
CA VAL A 75 -9.00 -11.92 6.40
C VAL A 75 -10.29 -12.72 6.19
N ARG A 76 -10.63 -13.63 7.12
CA ARG A 76 -11.91 -14.34 7.09
C ARG A 76 -13.12 -13.41 7.23
N LEU A 77 -13.00 -12.36 8.05
CA LEU A 77 -14.09 -11.40 8.29
C LEU A 77 -14.20 -10.33 7.21
N HIS A 78 -13.08 -9.81 6.73
CA HIS A 78 -13.02 -8.58 5.93
C HIS A 78 -12.48 -8.77 4.51
N ASP A 79 -12.17 -10.01 4.12
CA ASP A 79 -11.35 -10.32 2.95
C ASP A 79 -9.96 -9.63 3.03
N ILE A 80 -9.13 -9.78 2.00
CA ILE A 80 -7.89 -9.04 1.90
C ILE A 80 -8.19 -7.57 1.53
N ILE A 81 -8.03 -6.68 2.49
CA ILE A 81 -8.19 -5.22 2.27
C ILE A 81 -7.06 -4.65 1.41
N GLN A 82 -5.81 -5.05 1.69
CA GLN A 82 -4.64 -4.58 0.96
C GLN A 82 -4.23 -5.62 -0.09
N PRO A 83 -4.38 -5.37 -1.39
CA PRO A 83 -4.11 -6.37 -2.43
C PRO A 83 -2.65 -6.84 -2.42
N VAL A 84 -2.42 -8.09 -2.81
CA VAL A 84 -1.07 -8.63 -3.00
C VAL A 84 -0.52 -8.25 -4.38
N THR A 85 0.80 -8.24 -4.59
CA THR A 85 1.36 -8.01 -5.92
C THR A 85 1.92 -9.33 -6.46
N VAL A 86 1.49 -9.71 -7.67
CA VAL A 86 1.93 -10.92 -8.36
C VAL A 86 2.48 -10.60 -9.75
N SER A 87 3.36 -11.45 -10.27
CA SER A 87 3.84 -11.41 -11.65
C SER A 87 3.28 -12.59 -12.43
N LYS A 88 2.85 -12.38 -13.67
CA LYS A 88 2.36 -13.49 -14.52
C LYS A 88 3.52 -14.35 -15.01
N LEU A 89 3.41 -15.66 -14.89
CA LEU A 89 4.38 -16.63 -15.38
C LEU A 89 4.02 -17.10 -16.80
N PRO A 90 5.02 -17.53 -17.61
CA PRO A 90 4.75 -18.13 -18.92
C PRO A 90 3.86 -19.38 -18.87
N SER A 91 3.83 -20.08 -17.73
CA SER A 91 2.98 -21.24 -17.48
C SER A 91 1.49 -20.89 -17.29
N GLY A 92 1.12 -19.61 -17.25
CA GLY A 92 -0.24 -19.14 -16.97
C GLY A 92 -0.52 -18.89 -15.48
N LYS A 93 0.31 -19.42 -14.58
CA LYS A 93 0.24 -19.17 -13.13
C LYS A 93 0.82 -17.81 -12.74
N TYR A 94 0.75 -17.50 -11.45
CA TYR A 94 1.23 -16.25 -10.87
C TYR A 94 2.36 -16.48 -9.87
N ARG A 95 3.34 -15.58 -9.85
CA ARG A 95 4.41 -15.56 -8.85
C ARG A 95 4.20 -14.40 -7.90
N LEU A 96 4.18 -14.68 -6.61
CA LEU A 96 4.06 -13.66 -5.57
C LEU A 96 5.32 -12.79 -5.51
N ILE A 97 5.14 -11.47 -5.64
CA ILE A 97 6.19 -10.46 -5.48
C ILE A 97 6.18 -9.94 -4.05
N THR A 98 5.02 -9.46 -3.58
CA THR A 98 4.83 -8.88 -2.25
C THR A 98 3.52 -9.37 -1.62
N GLY A 99 3.43 -9.29 -0.28
CA GLY A 99 2.21 -9.65 0.44
C GLY A 99 2.12 -11.11 0.91
N GLU A 100 3.25 -11.80 1.11
CA GLU A 100 3.29 -13.21 1.53
C GLU A 100 2.45 -13.52 2.78
N ARG A 101 2.50 -12.67 3.81
CA ARG A 101 1.68 -12.84 5.02
C ARG A 101 0.17 -12.87 4.70
N ARG A 102 -0.26 -12.00 3.79
CA ARG A 102 -1.67 -11.85 3.38
C ARG A 102 -2.12 -13.05 2.55
N TRP A 103 -1.27 -13.52 1.62
CA TRP A 103 -1.54 -14.76 0.87
C TRP A 103 -1.62 -15.99 1.77
N ARG A 104 -0.69 -16.15 2.73
CA ARG A 104 -0.73 -17.25 3.70
C ARG A 104 -1.99 -17.20 4.58
N ALA A 105 -2.32 -16.02 5.11
CA ALA A 105 -3.52 -15.80 5.90
C ALA A 105 -4.80 -16.13 5.11
N ALA A 106 -4.89 -15.73 3.84
CA ALA A 106 -6.02 -16.08 2.99
C ALA A 106 -6.14 -17.58 2.72
N LYS A 107 -5.01 -18.27 2.51
CA LYS A 107 -4.98 -19.72 2.37
C LYS A 107 -5.46 -20.43 3.64
N MET A 108 -5.03 -19.95 4.82
CA MET A 108 -5.48 -20.46 6.12
C MET A 108 -6.95 -20.11 6.41
N ALA A 109 -7.42 -18.96 5.93
CA ALA A 109 -8.81 -18.52 6.07
C ALA A 109 -9.76 -19.31 5.16
N GLY A 110 -9.24 -20.05 4.16
CA GLY A 110 -10.02 -20.85 3.22
C GLY A 110 -10.61 -20.06 2.06
N LEU A 111 -10.01 -18.92 1.69
CA LEU A 111 -10.44 -18.14 0.54
C LEU A 111 -10.08 -18.84 -0.79
N THR A 112 -11.00 -18.81 -1.76
CA THR A 112 -10.80 -19.39 -3.10
C THR A 112 -9.90 -18.52 -3.98
N ASP A 113 -10.04 -17.21 -3.84
CA ASP A 113 -9.35 -16.21 -4.65
C ASP A 113 -9.10 -14.95 -3.81
N ILE A 114 -8.11 -14.16 -4.23
CA ILE A 114 -7.68 -12.96 -3.51
C ILE A 114 -7.42 -11.78 -4.45
N PRO A 115 -7.65 -10.53 -4.00
CA PRO A 115 -7.33 -9.34 -4.76
C PRO A 115 -5.81 -9.19 -4.93
N ALA A 116 -5.37 -9.02 -6.17
CA ALA A 116 -3.98 -8.88 -6.53
C ALA A 116 -3.75 -7.87 -7.67
N TYR A 117 -2.65 -7.13 -7.59
CA TYR A 117 -2.08 -6.38 -8.71
C TYR A 117 -1.26 -7.33 -9.58
N VAL A 118 -1.56 -7.39 -10.88
CA VAL A 118 -0.84 -8.25 -11.83
C VAL A 118 0.21 -7.42 -12.55
N ARG A 119 1.47 -7.63 -12.16
CA ARG A 119 2.61 -7.02 -12.83
C ARG A 119 2.92 -7.76 -14.14
N GLN A 120 2.88 -7.03 -15.25
CA GLN A 120 3.46 -7.47 -16.52
C GLN A 120 4.97 -7.23 -16.51
N ALA A 121 5.75 -8.12 -17.13
CA ALA A 121 7.19 -8.22 -16.90
C ALA A 121 7.96 -6.90 -17.15
N ASN A 122 8.85 -6.58 -16.19
CA ASN A 122 10.06 -5.77 -16.34
C ASN A 122 10.00 -4.36 -16.94
N ASP A 123 8.89 -3.64 -16.83
CA ASP A 123 8.91 -2.20 -17.08
C ASP A 123 8.60 -1.41 -15.81
N ALA A 124 9.63 -1.22 -14.97
CA ALA A 124 9.54 -0.38 -13.79
C ALA A 124 9.19 1.06 -14.14
N GLN A 125 9.57 1.52 -15.34
CA GLN A 125 9.29 2.86 -15.82
C GLN A 125 7.83 3.00 -16.23
N LEU A 126 7.28 1.98 -16.90
CA LEU A 126 5.84 1.92 -17.19
C LEU A 126 4.99 1.85 -15.92
N LEU A 127 5.42 1.06 -14.93
CA LEU A 127 4.74 1.00 -13.63
C LEU A 127 4.80 2.34 -12.91
N GLU A 128 5.95 3.03 -12.93
CA GLU A 128 6.08 4.37 -12.36
C GLU A 128 5.10 5.34 -13.03
N LEU A 129 5.08 5.38 -14.37
CA LEU A 129 4.18 6.24 -15.13
C LEU A 129 2.70 5.92 -14.84
N ALA A 130 2.33 4.65 -14.84
CA ALA A 130 0.97 4.23 -14.57
C ALA A 130 0.52 4.58 -13.14
N LEU A 131 1.40 4.41 -12.14
CA LEU A 131 1.12 4.80 -10.75
C LEU A 131 0.98 6.33 -10.62
N LEU A 132 1.86 7.10 -11.27
CA LEU A 132 1.78 8.57 -11.26
C LEU A 132 0.50 9.07 -11.91
N GLU A 133 0.12 8.54 -13.07
CA GLU A 133 -1.11 8.91 -13.76
C GLU A 133 -2.35 8.53 -12.94
N ASN A 134 -2.37 7.30 -12.39
CA ASN A 134 -3.46 6.87 -11.53
C ASN A 134 -3.60 7.78 -10.31
N LEU A 135 -2.50 8.28 -9.75
CA LEU A 135 -2.51 9.17 -8.59
C LEU A 135 -2.95 10.60 -8.88
N GLN A 136 -2.91 11.02 -10.14
CA GLN A 136 -3.41 12.34 -10.58
C GLN A 136 -4.94 12.37 -10.72
N ARG A 137 -5.61 11.23 -10.55
CA ARG A 137 -7.08 11.18 -10.54
C ARG A 137 -7.65 11.93 -9.34
N GLU A 138 -8.67 12.75 -9.60
CA GLU A 138 -9.30 13.62 -8.59
C GLU A 138 -10.20 12.86 -7.60
N ASP A 139 -10.57 11.60 -7.90
CA ASP A 139 -11.55 10.80 -7.16
C ASP A 139 -10.95 9.79 -6.18
N LEU A 140 -9.62 9.78 -5.98
CA LEU A 140 -8.98 8.79 -5.11
C LEU A 140 -9.26 9.00 -3.62
N ASN A 141 -9.56 7.90 -2.93
CA ASN A 141 -9.67 7.90 -1.48
C ASN A 141 -8.29 7.83 -0.80
N ALA A 142 -8.25 8.20 0.49
CA ALA A 142 -6.99 8.24 1.24
C ALA A 142 -6.29 6.87 1.33
N MET A 143 -7.04 5.77 1.33
CA MET A 143 -6.46 4.42 1.35
C MET A 143 -5.83 4.05 0.00
N GLU A 144 -6.43 4.44 -1.12
CA GLU A 144 -5.89 4.23 -2.47
C GLU A 144 -4.59 5.01 -2.70
N ILE A 145 -4.55 6.26 -2.24
CA ILE A 145 -3.32 7.07 -2.28
C ILE A 145 -2.24 6.39 -1.45
N SER A 146 -2.58 5.94 -0.24
CA SER A 146 -1.65 5.26 0.66
C SER A 146 -1.09 3.96 0.06
N LEU A 147 -1.96 3.16 -0.57
CA LEU A 147 -1.58 1.94 -1.28
C LEU A 147 -0.66 2.25 -2.45
N SER A 148 -0.96 3.30 -3.24
CA SER A 148 -0.14 3.68 -4.38
C SER A 148 1.27 4.13 -3.96
N TYR A 149 1.40 4.96 -2.92
CA TYR A 149 2.71 5.29 -2.35
C TYR A 149 3.46 4.05 -1.87
N LYS A 150 2.75 3.14 -1.20
CA LYS A 150 3.35 1.89 -0.72
C LYS A 150 3.84 1.02 -1.87
N ARG A 151 3.11 0.96 -2.98
CA ARG A 151 3.53 0.26 -4.21
C ARG A 151 4.76 0.90 -4.84
N MET A 152 4.83 2.23 -4.94
CA MET A 152 6.06 2.89 -5.41
C MET A 152 7.27 2.52 -4.55
N MET A 153 7.10 2.44 -3.23
CA MET A 153 8.19 2.03 -2.33
C MET A 153 8.58 0.56 -2.48
N GLU A 154 7.62 -0.37 -2.56
CA GLU A 154 7.89 -1.81 -2.56
C GLU A 154 8.24 -2.36 -3.94
N GLU A 155 7.61 -1.85 -5.01
CA GLU A 155 7.77 -2.36 -6.37
C GLU A 155 8.83 -1.60 -7.17
N LEU A 156 9.05 -0.31 -6.87
CA LEU A 156 10.08 0.53 -7.52
C LEU A 156 11.29 0.79 -6.61
N ASN A 157 11.29 0.27 -5.37
CA ASN A 157 12.34 0.48 -4.36
C ASN A 157 12.57 1.96 -4.00
N TYR A 158 11.52 2.80 -4.08
CA TYR A 158 11.63 4.20 -3.73
C TYR A 158 11.64 4.43 -2.22
N THR A 159 12.40 5.43 -1.77
CA THR A 159 12.29 5.95 -0.41
C THR A 159 11.09 6.89 -0.29
N GLN A 160 10.70 7.23 0.95
CA GLN A 160 9.60 8.18 1.16
C GLN A 160 9.93 9.56 0.60
N GLU A 161 11.20 9.94 0.62
CA GLU A 161 11.72 11.20 0.06
C GLU A 161 11.58 11.21 -1.47
N GLN A 162 11.95 10.11 -2.13
CA GLN A 162 11.82 9.99 -3.59
C GLN A 162 10.34 10.01 -4.03
N VAL A 163 9.47 9.31 -3.31
CA VAL A 163 8.01 9.39 -3.56
C VAL A 163 7.52 10.82 -3.38
N ALA A 164 7.94 11.51 -2.31
CA ALA A 164 7.54 12.89 -2.04
C ALA A 164 7.98 13.86 -3.16
N GLU A 165 9.23 13.73 -3.63
CA GLU A 165 9.78 14.52 -4.74
C GLU A 165 9.00 14.29 -6.03
N ARG A 166 8.75 13.03 -6.40
CA ARG A 166 7.97 12.68 -7.60
C ARG A 166 6.55 13.23 -7.57
N MET A 167 5.97 13.34 -6.38
CA MET A 167 4.60 13.79 -6.19
C MET A 167 4.46 15.30 -5.95
N GLY A 168 5.59 16.03 -5.84
CA GLY A 168 5.57 17.44 -5.45
C GLY A 168 4.94 17.66 -4.08
N LYS A 169 5.16 16.74 -3.13
CA LYS A 169 4.62 16.79 -1.76
C LYS A 169 5.75 16.77 -0.74
N ASP A 170 5.42 17.13 0.50
CA ASP A 170 6.33 16.93 1.61
C ASP A 170 6.47 15.46 1.97
N ARG A 171 7.69 15.06 2.37
CA ARG A 171 7.96 13.73 2.94
C ARG A 171 6.99 13.35 4.07
N SER A 172 6.66 14.31 4.92
CA SER A 172 5.72 14.12 6.04
C SER A 172 4.31 13.75 5.56
N THR A 173 3.88 14.29 4.42
CA THR A 173 2.58 13.97 3.81
C THR A 173 2.57 12.51 3.35
N VAL A 174 3.58 12.09 2.59
CA VAL A 174 3.73 10.70 2.14
C VAL A 174 3.78 9.74 3.33
N ALA A 175 4.56 10.06 4.36
CA ALA A 175 4.63 9.27 5.58
C ALA A 175 3.27 9.13 6.27
N ASN A 176 2.49 10.22 6.36
CA ASN A 176 1.17 10.19 7.00
C ASN A 176 0.20 9.25 6.27
N PHE A 177 0.16 9.30 4.94
CA PHE A 177 -0.65 8.37 4.14
C PHE A 177 -0.22 6.92 4.37
N ILE A 178 1.08 6.61 4.26
CA ILE A 178 1.57 5.24 4.46
C ILE A 178 1.22 4.70 5.86
N ARG A 179 1.21 5.55 6.90
CA ARG A 179 0.83 5.14 8.25
C ARG A 179 -0.64 4.72 8.37
N LEU A 180 -1.54 5.19 7.50
CA LEU A 180 -2.94 4.74 7.48
C LEU A 180 -3.05 3.24 7.24
N LEU A 181 -2.13 2.65 6.47
CA LEU A 181 -2.07 1.20 6.21
C LEU A 181 -1.74 0.36 7.45
N LYS A 182 -1.35 1.00 8.56
CA LYS A 182 -1.10 0.34 9.85
C LYS A 182 -2.34 0.27 10.74
N LEU A 183 -3.43 0.94 10.37
CA LEU A 183 -4.67 0.90 11.14
C LEU A 183 -5.28 -0.51 11.13
N PRO A 184 -6.13 -0.83 12.11
CA PRO A 184 -6.94 -2.03 12.09
C PRO A 184 -7.84 -2.11 10.84
N PRO A 185 -8.13 -3.33 10.35
CA PRO A 185 -8.98 -3.60 9.18
C PRO A 185 -10.29 -2.78 9.17
N ASP A 186 -11.01 -2.77 10.27
CA ASP A 186 -12.30 -2.07 10.42
C ASP A 186 -12.17 -0.56 10.17
N ILE A 187 -11.08 0.03 10.65
CA ILE A 187 -10.81 1.45 10.51
C ILE A 187 -10.35 1.75 9.07
N GLN A 188 -9.51 0.89 8.48
CA GLN A 188 -9.11 1.01 7.08
C GLN A 188 -10.33 0.98 6.14
N LEU A 189 -11.28 0.07 6.39
CA LEU A 189 -12.55 -0.03 5.65
C LEU A 189 -13.38 1.25 5.79
N ALA A 190 -13.54 1.76 7.01
CA ALA A 190 -14.29 3.00 7.22
C ALA A 190 -13.67 4.21 6.52
N VAL A 191 -12.34 4.31 6.48
CA VAL A 191 -11.65 5.38 5.74
C VAL A 191 -11.84 5.21 4.23
N ARG A 192 -11.73 3.98 3.72
CA ARG A 192 -11.92 3.67 2.31
C ARG A 192 -13.34 4.03 1.84
N ASN A 193 -14.35 3.71 2.65
CA ASN A 193 -15.75 3.96 2.35
C ASN A 193 -16.17 5.43 2.57
N GLY A 194 -15.27 6.28 3.07
CA GLY A 194 -15.57 7.68 3.38
C GLY A 194 -16.37 7.90 4.67
N GLU A 195 -16.67 6.85 5.43
CA GLU A 195 -17.33 6.93 6.75
C GLU A 195 -16.43 7.63 7.79
N LEU A 196 -15.11 7.51 7.61
CA LEU A 196 -14.11 8.13 8.48
C LEU A 196 -13.17 9.03 7.68
N SER A 197 -13.06 10.29 8.07
CA SER A 197 -12.16 11.22 7.37
C SER A 197 -10.69 10.89 7.61
N MET A 198 -9.82 11.33 6.69
CA MET A 198 -8.37 11.22 6.84
C MET A 198 -7.85 11.90 8.12
N GLY A 199 -8.50 12.99 8.57
CA GLY A 199 -8.15 13.66 9.83
C GLY A 199 -8.39 12.79 11.06
N HIS A 200 -9.53 12.09 11.10
CA HIS A 200 -9.83 11.12 12.16
C HIS A 200 -8.86 9.94 12.14
N ALA A 201 -8.62 9.39 10.96
CA ALA A 201 -7.69 8.27 10.77
C ALA A 201 -6.28 8.63 11.26
N ARG A 202 -5.81 9.85 10.97
CA ARG A 202 -4.52 10.37 11.45
C ARG A 202 -4.45 10.46 12.97
N ALA A 203 -5.53 10.84 13.64
CA ALA A 203 -5.59 10.87 15.10
C ALA A 203 -5.49 9.46 15.70
N LEU A 204 -6.17 8.48 15.10
CA LEU A 204 -6.15 7.08 15.53
C LEU A 204 -4.80 6.40 15.31
N VAL A 205 -4.14 6.67 14.19
CA VAL A 205 -2.81 6.12 13.85
C VAL A 205 -1.73 6.45 14.89
N ASN A 206 -1.90 7.54 15.67
CA ASN A 206 -0.97 7.92 16.72
C ASN A 206 -1.22 7.21 18.06
N VAL A 207 -2.26 6.38 18.16
CA VAL A 207 -2.59 5.63 19.38
C VAL A 207 -1.83 4.30 19.38
N ASP A 208 -1.17 3.98 20.48
CA ASP A 208 -0.16 2.91 20.53
C ASP A 208 -0.73 1.49 20.54
N THR A 209 -1.99 1.33 20.94
CA THR A 209 -2.63 0.01 21.15
C THR A 209 -3.88 -0.13 20.31
N ILE A 210 -4.04 -1.29 19.66
CA ILE A 210 -5.18 -1.61 18.78
C ILE A 210 -6.51 -1.50 19.52
N ASP A 211 -6.60 -2.00 20.75
CA ASP A 211 -7.84 -1.93 21.55
C ASP A 211 -8.31 -0.50 21.78
N LYS A 212 -7.38 0.42 22.07
CA LYS A 212 -7.71 1.84 22.22
C LYS A 212 -8.14 2.45 20.88
N GLN A 213 -7.49 2.09 19.77
CA GLN A 213 -7.90 2.56 18.45
C GLN A 213 -9.33 2.13 18.11
N LEU A 214 -9.68 0.86 18.34
CA LEU A 214 -11.02 0.34 18.11
C LEU A 214 -12.06 0.97 19.05
N PHE A 215 -11.71 1.19 20.31
CA PHE A 215 -12.56 1.91 21.26
C PHE A 215 -12.88 3.34 20.79
N ILE A 216 -11.84 4.11 20.43
CA ILE A 216 -12.02 5.49 19.94
C ILE A 216 -12.80 5.49 18.62
N PHE A 217 -12.53 4.54 17.72
CA PHE A 217 -13.28 4.41 16.48
C PHE A 217 -14.77 4.17 16.71
N LYS A 218 -15.13 3.29 17.65
CA LYS A 218 -16.53 3.07 18.06
C LYS A 218 -17.17 4.36 18.60
N GLU A 219 -16.46 5.07 19.47
CA GLU A 219 -16.91 6.36 20.03
C GLU A 219 -17.12 7.43 18.95
N ILE A 220 -16.25 7.51 17.94
CA ILE A 220 -16.43 8.43 16.80
C ILE A 220 -17.74 8.11 16.06
N ARG A 221 -18.02 6.82 15.81
CA ARG A 221 -19.22 6.39 15.08
C ARG A 221 -20.50 6.61 15.88
N GLU A 222 -20.51 6.26 17.16
CA GLU A 222 -21.70 6.38 18.01
C GLU A 222 -22.05 7.84 18.33
N LYS A 223 -21.05 8.69 18.53
CA LYS A 223 -21.24 10.08 18.98
C LYS A 223 -21.07 11.12 17.86
N GLY A 224 -20.76 10.69 16.64
CA GLY A 224 -20.55 11.59 15.49
C GLY A 224 -19.43 12.62 15.74
N LEU A 225 -18.33 12.19 16.36
CA LEU A 225 -17.28 13.12 16.81
C LEU A 225 -16.60 13.81 15.62
N SER A 226 -16.36 15.12 15.75
CA SER A 226 -15.48 15.85 14.83
C SER A 226 -14.00 15.45 15.02
N VAL A 227 -13.16 15.81 14.05
CA VAL A 227 -11.70 15.56 14.12
C VAL A 227 -11.09 16.19 15.37
N ARG A 228 -11.48 17.43 15.72
CA ARG A 228 -10.98 18.13 16.92
C ARG A 228 -11.42 17.44 18.22
N GLN A 229 -12.67 16.97 18.28
CA GLN A 229 -13.16 16.21 19.43
C GLN A 229 -12.43 14.88 19.58
N THR A 230 -12.14 14.22 18.45
CA THR A 230 -11.36 12.98 18.41
C THR A 230 -9.94 13.20 18.91
N GLU A 231 -9.23 14.24 18.44
CA GLU A 231 -7.90 14.58 18.93
C GLU A 231 -7.90 14.88 20.44
N THR A 232 -8.97 15.52 20.93
CA THR A 232 -9.16 15.79 22.36
C THR A 232 -9.38 14.51 23.16
N LEU A 233 -10.22 13.59 22.65
CA LEU A 233 -10.47 12.29 23.27
C LEU A 233 -9.18 11.47 23.37
N VAL A 234 -8.41 11.39 22.28
CA VAL A 234 -7.09 10.72 22.27
C VAL A 234 -6.19 11.33 23.36
N ARG A 235 -6.07 12.66 23.40
CA ARG A 235 -5.23 13.36 24.39
C ARG A 235 -5.67 13.07 25.83
N ASN A 236 -6.97 13.00 26.09
CA ASN A 236 -7.52 12.72 27.42
C ASN A 236 -7.22 11.29 27.89
N ILE A 237 -7.31 10.31 27.00
CA ILE A 237 -6.96 8.90 27.28
C ILE A 237 -5.49 8.79 27.72
N TYR A 238 -4.59 9.52 27.06
CA TYR A 238 -3.17 9.57 27.44
C TYR A 238 -2.90 10.33 28.74
N LYS A 239 -3.61 11.45 28.98
CA LYS A 239 -3.51 12.19 30.25
C LYS A 239 -3.96 11.36 31.46
N GLN A 240 -5.03 10.58 31.32
CA GLN A 240 -5.50 9.69 32.38
C GLN A 240 -4.57 8.49 32.59
N SER A 241 -3.97 7.95 31.51
CA SER A 241 -3.00 6.84 31.60
C SER A 241 -1.69 7.23 32.31
N GLY A 242 -1.33 8.53 32.33
CA GLY A 242 -0.15 9.04 33.05
C GLY A 242 -0.39 9.44 34.51
N ALA A 243 -1.65 9.41 35.00
CA ALA A 243 -2.01 9.94 36.33
C ALA A 243 -2.13 8.87 37.44
N VAL A 244 -1.97 7.57 37.14
CA VAL A 244 -2.04 6.50 38.15
C VAL A 244 -0.65 6.16 38.72
N LYS A 245 -0.02 7.14 39.38
CA LYS A 245 0.95 6.94 40.47
C LYS A 245 0.87 8.15 41.41
N LYS A 246 -0.23 8.29 42.14
CA LYS A 246 -0.27 9.08 43.38
C LYS A 246 -1.35 8.56 44.31
N ALA A 247 -0.88 7.82 45.34
CA ALA A 247 -1.49 7.48 46.64
C ALA A 247 -1.05 6.04 47.00
N SER A 248 -0.60 5.67 48.18
CA SER A 248 -0.42 6.35 49.47
C SER A 248 0.21 5.34 50.44
N LYS A 249 1.18 5.74 51.26
CA LYS A 249 1.32 5.28 52.66
C LYS A 249 1.83 6.49 53.44
N SER A 250 0.94 7.29 54.03
CA SER A 250 0.44 7.14 55.40
C SER A 250 1.60 7.12 56.41
N GLY A 251 1.80 8.26 57.07
CA GLY A 251 2.76 8.38 58.16
C GLY A 251 2.37 7.57 59.40
N LEU A 252 3.38 7.31 60.22
CA LEU A 252 3.33 7.32 61.67
C LEU A 252 4.78 7.26 62.17
N SER A 253 5.25 8.39 62.72
CA SER A 253 6.34 8.48 63.69
C SER A 253 5.73 8.24 65.10
N PRO A 254 6.50 8.10 66.20
CA PRO A 254 7.72 8.84 66.57
C PRO A 254 9.02 8.07 66.37
#